data_AF-A0A0S3S7R0-F1
#
_entry.id   AF-A0A0S3S7R0-F1
#
_cell.length_a   1.000
_cell.length_b   1.000
_cell.length_c   1.000
_cell.angle_alpha   90.00
_cell.angle_beta   90.00
_cell.angle_gamma   90.00
#
_symmetry.space_group_name_H-M   'P 1'
#
loop_
_entity.id
_entity.type
_entity.pdbx_description
1 polymer ?
#
loop_
_entity_poly.entity_id
_entity_poly.type
_entity_poly.pdbx_seq_one_letter_code
_entity_poly.pdbx_strand_id
1 'polypeptide(L)'
;MESSHDTIIEAKEELMVSPLSGENPIRRTAYFIKPCMEGSVNLPRYMFSSEKTATVASNHAKLPLEVIYSGWHRPNREWNTWVQQMQQKYEYMWIKAGIDQAIKASTFLIHRNDELILEL
;
A
#
# COMPACT_ATOMS: atom_id res chain seq x y z
N MET A 1 41.06 10.39 -10.01
CA MET A 1 40.33 9.36 -9.25
C MET A 1 39.01 9.99 -8.84
N GLU A 2 37.95 9.67 -9.57
CA GLU A 2 36.64 10.30 -9.43
C GLU A 2 35.89 9.63 -8.29
N SER A 3 35.59 10.40 -7.25
CA SER A 3 35.03 9.90 -6.00
C SER A 3 33.50 9.76 -6.15
N SER A 4 33.04 8.54 -6.43
CA SER A 4 31.65 8.18 -6.64
C SER A 4 30.87 8.13 -5.31
N HIS A 5 30.56 9.28 -4.73
CA HIS A 5 29.95 9.35 -3.39
C HIS A 5 28.43 9.54 -3.33
N ASP A 6 27.70 9.58 -4.45
CA ASP A 6 26.24 9.84 -4.43
C ASP A 6 25.41 8.83 -5.24
N THR A 7 25.75 7.53 -5.20
CA THR A 7 24.88 6.51 -5.79
C THR A 7 23.84 6.03 -4.79
N ILE A 8 22.59 6.46 -4.98
CA ILE A 8 21.39 6.04 -4.21
C ILE A 8 21.11 4.53 -4.38
N ILE A 9 21.70 3.89 -5.38
CA ILE A 9 21.50 2.47 -5.69
C ILE A 9 22.77 1.66 -5.33
N GLU A 10 22.58 0.54 -4.64
CA GLU A 10 23.59 -0.47 -4.35
C GLU A 10 23.29 -1.75 -5.14
N ALA A 11 24.26 -2.23 -5.92
CA ALA A 11 24.14 -3.51 -6.61
C ALA A 11 24.71 -4.65 -5.74
N LYS A 12 23.95 -5.72 -5.54
CA LYS A 12 24.36 -6.88 -4.74
C LYS A 12 23.97 -8.18 -5.44
N GLU A 13 24.88 -9.15 -5.41
CA GLU A 13 24.62 -10.52 -5.90
C GLU A 13 23.89 -11.33 -4.82
N GLU A 14 22.65 -11.73 -5.11
CA GLU A 14 21.85 -12.56 -4.21
C GLU A 14 21.20 -13.75 -4.94
N LEU A 15 20.83 -14.78 -4.17
CA LEU A 15 20.08 -15.93 -4.66
C LEU A 15 18.60 -15.57 -4.68
N MET A 16 18.02 -15.50 -5.88
CA MET A 16 16.61 -15.18 -6.08
C MET A 16 15.83 -16.43 -6.46
N VAL A 17 14.66 -16.62 -5.83
CA VAL A 17 13.74 -17.72 -6.13
C VAL A 17 12.63 -17.19 -7.03
N SER A 18 12.27 -17.94 -8.08
CA SER A 18 11.12 -17.59 -8.91
C SER A 18 9.83 -18.04 -8.22
N PRO A 19 8.83 -17.16 -8.02
CA PRO A 19 7.55 -17.57 -7.44
C PRO A 19 6.72 -18.47 -8.38
N LEU A 20 7.06 -18.52 -9.67
CA LEU A 20 6.29 -19.23 -10.70
C LEU A 20 6.83 -20.63 -11.03
N SER A 21 8.11 -20.88 -10.75
CA SER A 21 8.75 -22.16 -11.04
C SER A 21 9.50 -22.59 -9.78
N GLY A 22 9.16 -23.76 -9.23
CA GLY A 22 9.85 -24.37 -8.09
C GLY A 22 11.27 -24.84 -8.42
N GLU A 23 11.94 -24.15 -9.34
CA GLU A 23 13.32 -24.35 -9.74
C GLU A 23 14.30 -23.86 -8.67
N ASN A 24 15.54 -24.32 -8.79
CA ASN A 24 16.61 -23.96 -7.86
C ASN A 24 16.87 -22.44 -7.86
N PRO A 25 17.21 -21.85 -6.69
CA PRO A 25 17.54 -20.43 -6.60
C PRO A 25 18.65 -20.05 -7.59
N ILE A 26 18.46 -18.95 -8.32
CA ILE A 26 19.41 -18.47 -9.33
C ILE A 26 20.14 -17.24 -8.76
N ARG A 27 21.47 -17.20 -8.93
CA ARG A 27 22.25 -16.00 -8.60
C ARG A 27 21.95 -14.89 -9.59
N ARG A 28 21.53 -13.73 -9.08
CA ARG A 28 21.26 -12.54 -9.88
C ARG A 28 21.74 -11.29 -9.15
N THR A 29 22.16 -10.30 -9.92
CA THR A 29 22.39 -8.95 -9.43
C THR A 29 21.05 -8.28 -9.14
N ALA A 30 20.81 -7.91 -7.90
CA ALA A 30 19.71 -7.07 -7.49
C ALA A 30 20.23 -5.65 -7.19
N TYR A 31 19.37 -4.66 -7.45
CA TYR A 31 19.68 -3.25 -7.26
C TYR A 31 18.80 -2.71 -6.14
N PHE A 32 19.41 -2.32 -5.03
CA PHE A 32 18.73 -1.86 -3.82
C PHE A 32 18.90 -0.36 -3.65
N ILE A 33 17.90 0.31 -3.11
CA ILE A 33 18.03 1.72 -2.74
C ILE A 33 18.72 1.79 -1.38
N LYS A 34 19.82 2.54 -1.29
CA LYS A 34 20.51 2.81 -0.04
C LYS A 34 19.61 3.66 0.88
N PRO A 35 19.46 3.29 2.15
CA PRO A 35 18.74 4.12 3.11
C PRO A 35 19.39 5.51 3.20
N CYS A 36 18.62 6.56 2.91
CA CYS A 36 19.12 7.94 2.90
C CYS A 36 19.23 8.56 4.32
N MET A 37 18.93 7.80 5.37
CA MET A 37 18.94 8.29 6.75
C MET A 37 19.98 7.55 7.59
N GLU A 38 21.17 8.11 7.67
CA GLU A 38 22.10 7.79 8.75
C GLU A 38 21.62 8.51 10.02
N GLY A 39 21.17 7.76 11.02
CA GLY A 39 21.04 8.29 12.39
C GLY A 39 19.63 8.49 12.96
N SER A 40 18.56 7.98 12.35
CA SER A 40 17.26 7.96 13.05
C SER A 40 17.18 6.74 13.98
N VAL A 41 17.66 6.89 15.21
CA VAL A 41 17.41 5.96 16.34
C VAL A 41 15.91 5.91 16.69
N ASN A 42 15.11 6.82 16.12
CA ASN A 42 13.66 6.88 16.30
C ASN A 42 12.96 6.69 14.94
N LEU A 43 13.09 5.50 14.35
CA LEU A 43 12.12 5.08 13.36
C LEU A 43 10.74 5.12 14.01
N PRO A 44 9.70 5.72 13.37
CA PRO A 44 8.34 5.46 13.81
C PRO A 44 8.16 3.94 13.80
N ARG A 45 7.72 3.35 14.91
CA ARG A 45 7.31 1.93 15.02
C ARG A 45 6.09 1.58 14.15
N TYR A 46 5.92 2.27 13.03
CA TYR A 46 4.97 1.92 11.98
C TYR A 46 5.76 1.40 10.78
N MET A 47 6.55 0.35 11.03
CA MET A 47 6.92 -0.57 9.96
C MET A 47 6.06 -1.80 10.15
N PHE A 48 5.28 -2.11 9.13
CA PHE A 48 4.73 -3.43 8.88
C PHE A 48 5.91 -4.42 8.81
N SER A 49 6.42 -4.84 9.97
CA SER A 49 7.32 -5.99 10.05
C SER A 49 6.42 -7.21 9.88
N SER A 50 6.14 -7.56 8.62
CA SER A 50 5.76 -8.94 8.32
C SER A 50 7.05 -9.77 8.36
N GLU A 51 7.54 -10.01 9.57
CA GLU A 51 8.63 -10.95 9.84
C GLU A 51 8.08 -12.34 10.21
N LYS A 52 6.81 -12.60 9.91
CA LYS A 52 6.21 -13.91 10.08
C LYS A 52 6.00 -14.48 8.70
N THR A 53 6.87 -15.40 8.29
CA THR A 53 6.49 -16.48 7.39
C THR A 53 5.32 -17.21 8.03
N ALA A 54 4.11 -16.72 7.79
CA ALA A 54 2.89 -17.41 8.15
C ALA A 54 2.75 -18.55 7.15
N THR A 55 3.15 -19.76 7.55
CA THR A 55 2.57 -20.97 6.98
C THR A 55 1.07 -20.89 7.25
N VAL A 56 0.30 -20.46 6.26
CA VAL A 56 -1.16 -20.37 6.32
C VAL A 56 -1.71 -21.79 6.32
N ALA A 57 -1.70 -22.43 7.49
CA ALA A 57 -2.70 -23.43 7.80
C ALA A 57 -3.97 -22.64 8.11
N SER A 58 -4.90 -22.64 7.16
CA SER A 58 -6.20 -21.97 7.22
C SER A 58 -7.01 -22.46 8.42
N ASN A 59 -6.77 -21.86 9.57
CA ASN A 59 -7.67 -21.89 10.70
C ASN A 59 -8.09 -20.44 10.93
N HIS A 60 -9.34 -20.12 10.58
CA HIS A 60 -10.01 -18.82 10.78
C HIS A 60 -10.20 -18.50 12.28
N ALA A 61 -9.25 -18.87 13.13
CA ALA A 61 -9.21 -18.49 14.52
C ALA A 61 -8.83 -17.00 14.55
N LYS A 62 -9.82 -16.16 14.84
CA LYS A 62 -9.74 -14.72 15.17
C LYS A 62 -8.29 -14.24 15.34
N LEU A 63 -7.82 -13.51 14.34
CA LEU A 63 -6.52 -12.86 14.41
C LEU A 63 -6.48 -11.96 15.67
N PRO A 64 -5.38 -11.95 16.43
CA PRO A 64 -5.28 -11.26 17.71
C PRO A 64 -5.20 -9.72 17.59
N LEU A 65 -5.36 -9.17 16.38
CA LEU A 65 -5.21 -7.75 16.11
C LEU A 65 -6.51 -7.18 15.54
N GLU A 66 -7.26 -6.45 16.37
CA GLU A 66 -8.38 -5.66 15.90
C GLU A 66 -7.84 -4.35 15.30
N VAL A 67 -7.81 -4.27 13.97
CA VAL A 67 -7.40 -3.04 13.28
C VAL A 67 -8.64 -2.17 13.04
N ILE A 68 -8.66 -1.01 13.71
CA ILE A 68 -9.72 -0.01 13.55
C ILE A 68 -9.33 0.92 12.40
N TYR A 69 -10.11 0.87 11.31
CA TYR A 69 -9.92 1.75 10.15
C TYR A 69 -10.93 2.89 10.20
N SER A 70 -10.50 4.05 10.72
CA SER A 70 -11.35 5.24 10.84
C SER A 70 -11.78 5.85 9.50
N GLY A 71 -11.07 5.56 8.40
CA GLY A 71 -11.38 6.07 7.06
C GLY A 71 -12.46 5.29 6.29
N TRP A 72 -12.91 4.14 6.81
CA TRP A 72 -13.83 3.23 6.11
C TRP A 72 -15.30 3.48 6.49
N HIS A 73 -15.69 4.74 6.63
CA HIS A 73 -17.04 5.10 7.05
C HIS A 73 -18.02 5.11 5.88
N ARG A 74 -19.31 4.88 6.17
CA ARG A 74 -20.36 5.02 5.15
C ARG A 74 -20.41 6.48 4.67
N PRO A 75 -20.59 6.73 3.36
CA PRO A 75 -20.79 8.08 2.87
C PRO A 75 -21.95 8.76 3.61
N ASN A 76 -21.73 9.97 4.11
CA ASN A 76 -22.78 10.75 4.75
C ASN A 76 -23.88 11.09 3.71
N ARG A 77 -25.16 10.98 4.08
CA ARG A 77 -26.28 11.34 3.21
C ARG A 77 -26.23 12.80 2.75
N GLU A 78 -25.77 13.71 3.61
CA GLU A 78 -25.55 15.12 3.29
C GLU A 78 -24.44 15.29 2.25
N TRP A 79 -23.36 14.51 2.36
CA TRP A 79 -22.28 14.49 1.35
C TRP A 79 -22.81 14.03 -0.01
N ASN A 80 -23.58 12.95 -0.06
CA ASN A 80 -24.17 12.47 -1.31
C ASN A 80 -25.09 13.51 -1.94
N THR A 81 -25.90 14.19 -1.12
CA THR A 81 -26.78 15.27 -1.59
C THR A 81 -25.97 16.44 -2.15
N TRP A 82 -24.89 16.83 -1.46
CA TRP A 82 -23.99 17.88 -1.92
C TRP A 82 -23.33 17.52 -3.25
N VAL A 83 -22.81 16.29 -3.40
CA VAL A 83 -22.20 15.83 -4.65
C VAL A 83 -23.20 15.89 -5.80
N GLN A 84 -24.43 15.44 -5.60
CA GLN A 84 -25.49 15.49 -6.62
C GLN A 84 -25.80 16.93 -7.06
N GLN A 85 -25.93 17.86 -6.12
CA GLN A 85 -26.19 19.27 -6.43
C GLN A 85 -25.01 19.93 -7.14
N MET A 86 -23.79 19.62 -6.71
CA MET A 86 -22.59 20.22 -7.28
C MET A 86 -22.24 19.65 -8.65
N GLN A 87 -22.49 18.36 -8.89
CA GLN A 87 -22.24 17.72 -10.17
C GLN A 87 -22.97 18.46 -11.31
N GLN A 88 -24.23 18.83 -11.09
CA GLN A 88 -25.03 19.56 -12.08
C GLN A 88 -24.38 20.88 -12.54
N LYS A 89 -23.57 21.51 -11.69
CA LYS A 89 -22.96 22.82 -11.96
C LYS A 89 -21.47 22.75 -12.28
N TYR A 90 -20.77 21.74 -11.77
CA TYR A 90 -19.31 21.73 -11.67
C TYR A 90 -18.64 20.49 -12.24
N GLU A 91 -19.39 19.52 -12.77
CA GLU A 91 -18.83 18.28 -13.35
C GLU A 91 -17.72 18.56 -14.38
N TYR A 92 -17.94 19.51 -15.30
CA TYR A 92 -16.92 19.88 -16.27
C TYR A 92 -15.60 20.36 -15.63
N MET A 93 -15.68 21.14 -14.55
CA MET A 93 -14.48 21.60 -13.84
C MET A 93 -13.80 20.46 -13.09
N TRP A 94 -14.56 19.53 -12.53
CA TRP A 94 -13.99 18.33 -11.89
C TRP A 94 -13.29 17.42 -12.88
N ILE A 95 -13.86 17.25 -14.08
CA ILE A 95 -13.22 16.50 -15.18
C ILE A 95 -11.91 17.19 -15.57
N LYS A 96 -11.94 18.51 -15.80
CA LYS A 96 -10.74 19.28 -16.16
C LYS A 96 -9.65 19.23 -15.09
N ALA A 97 -10.03 19.18 -13.81
CA ALA A 97 -9.10 19.05 -12.69
C ALA A 97 -8.68 17.59 -12.39
N GLY A 98 -9.26 16.60 -13.07
CA GLY A 98 -8.95 15.17 -12.87
C GLY A 98 -9.52 14.57 -11.57
N ILE A 99 -10.50 15.22 -10.93
CA ILE A 99 -11.06 14.81 -9.63
C ILE A 99 -12.48 14.24 -9.71
N ASP A 100 -13.13 14.27 -10.88
CA ASP A 100 -14.52 13.82 -11.07
C ASP A 100 -14.75 12.40 -10.54
N GLN A 101 -13.89 11.46 -10.93
CA GLN A 101 -14.03 10.07 -10.53
C GLN A 101 -13.79 9.86 -9.03
N ALA A 102 -12.87 10.61 -8.42
CA ALA A 102 -12.63 10.53 -6.98
C ALA A 102 -13.84 11.05 -6.18
N ILE A 103 -14.46 12.14 -6.62
CA ILE A 103 -15.68 12.68 -6.01
C ILE A 103 -16.83 11.69 -6.14
N LYS A 104 -17.06 11.13 -7.34
CA LYS A 104 -18.09 10.10 -7.55
C LYS A 104 -17.84 8.85 -6.70
N ALA A 105 -16.60 8.37 -6.65
CA ALA A 105 -16.20 7.21 -5.86
C ALA A 105 -16.48 7.42 -4.36
N SER A 106 -16.27 8.64 -3.84
CA SER A 106 -16.52 8.97 -2.43
C SER A 106 -17.99 8.85 -1.98
N THR A 107 -18.93 8.76 -2.92
CA THR A 107 -20.36 8.57 -2.63
C THR A 107 -20.76 7.11 -2.45
N PHE A 108 -19.87 6.17 -2.79
CA PHE A 108 -20.15 4.74 -2.70
C PHE A 108 -19.70 4.16 -1.36
N LEU A 109 -20.46 3.16 -0.89
CA LEU A 109 -20.02 2.35 0.22
C LEU A 109 -18.92 1.39 -0.25
N ILE A 110 -17.68 1.68 0.14
CA ILE A 110 -16.57 0.75 -0.04
C ILE A 110 -16.78 -0.38 0.95
N HIS A 111 -16.97 -1.60 0.45
CA HIS A 111 -17.09 -2.78 1.31
C HIS A 111 -15.70 -3.27 1.68
N ARG A 112 -15.47 -3.49 2.97
CA ARG A 112 -14.23 -4.04 3.50
C ARG A 112 -14.34 -5.55 3.53
N ASN A 113 -13.34 -6.24 2.98
CA ASN A 113 -13.19 -7.67 3.20
C ASN A 113 -11.98 -7.88 4.12
N ASP A 114 -12.27 -8.23 5.37
CA ASP A 114 -11.27 -8.39 6.43
C ASP A 114 -10.35 -9.58 6.16
N GLU A 115 -10.83 -10.58 5.42
CA GLU A 115 -10.07 -11.77 5.05
C GLU A 115 -8.95 -11.43 4.05
N LEU A 116 -9.21 -10.51 3.11
CA LEU A 116 -8.23 -10.09 2.10
C LEU A 116 -7.16 -9.13 2.64
N ILE A 117 -7.43 -8.42 3.74
CA ILE A 117 -6.51 -7.42 4.31
C ILE A 117 -5.41 -8.10 5.15
N LEU A 118 -5.66 -9.33 5.61
CA LEU A 118 -4.81 -10.04 6.55
C LEU A 118 -4.10 -11.26 5.93
N GLU A 119 -4.22 -11.47 4.62
CA GLU A 119 -3.31 -12.32 3.85
C GLU A 119 -1.95 -11.59 3.68
N LEU A 120 -1.09 -11.68 4.70
CA LEU A 120 0.32 -11.27 4.67
C LEU A 120 1.22 -12.38 5.25
#